data_AF-A0A3R6UWN1-F1
#
_entry.id   AF-A0A3R6UWN1-F1
#
_cell.length_a   1.000
_cell.length_b   1.000
_cell.length_c   1.000
_cell.angle_alpha   90.00
_cell.angle_beta   90.00
_cell.angle_gamma   90.00
#
_symmetry.space_group_name_H-M   'P 1'
#
loop_
_entity.id
_entity.type
_entity.pdbx_description
1 polymer ?
#
loop_
_entity_poly.entity_id
_entity_poly.type
_entity_poly.pdbx_seq_one_letter_code
_entity_poly.pdbx_strand_id
1 'polypeptide(L)'
;MDDKNTILCRCEDLTREDILKCIQDGYRTIDEIKRVTRAGMGPCQGRTCRMLIAQELSSYYKLPLEEVLMPTFRPPVKPISMGALADAWEETVQDGDEGSYGSYDPSATKGGGCE
;
A
#
# COMPACT_ATOMS: atom_id res chain seq x y z
N MET A 1 -19.19 20.17 10.35
CA MET A 1 -18.41 19.66 9.22
C MET A 1 -19.18 18.48 8.67
N ASP A 2 -19.51 18.49 7.39
CA ASP A 2 -20.28 17.42 6.76
C ASP A 2 -19.39 16.21 6.46
N ASP A 3 -19.81 15.03 6.91
CA ASP A 3 -19.05 13.78 6.74
C ASP A 3 -18.90 13.38 5.27
N LYS A 4 -19.85 13.80 4.44
CA LYS A 4 -19.87 13.52 2.99
C LYS A 4 -18.82 14.31 2.20
N ASN A 5 -18.38 15.45 2.73
CA ASN A 5 -17.45 16.34 2.02
C ASN A 5 -16.02 16.21 2.53
N THR A 6 -15.82 15.46 3.62
CA THR A 6 -14.51 15.28 4.24
C THR A 6 -13.80 14.10 3.60
N ILE A 7 -12.78 14.35 2.79
CA ILE A 7 -11.98 13.29 2.15
C ILE A 7 -10.97 12.72 3.15
N LEU A 8 -11.09 11.42 3.43
CA LEU A 8 -10.13 10.67 4.26
C LEU A 8 -9.00 10.06 3.42
N CYS A 9 -9.32 9.51 2.24
CA CYS A 9 -8.33 8.92 1.34
C CYS A 9 -8.33 9.63 -0.01
N ARG A 10 -7.34 10.50 -0.23
CA ARG A 10 -7.15 11.20 -1.51
C ARG A 10 -6.74 10.31 -2.68
N CYS A 11 -6.20 9.13 -2.38
CA CYS A 11 -5.67 8.22 -3.41
C CYS A 11 -6.79 7.38 -4.06
N GLU A 12 -7.87 7.13 -3.32
CA GLU A 12 -9.01 6.30 -3.76
C GLU A 12 -10.33 7.10 -3.69
N ASP A 13 -10.25 8.44 -3.54
CA ASP A 13 -11.37 9.37 -3.41
C ASP A 13 -12.45 8.97 -2.38
N LEU A 14 -12.01 8.47 -1.21
CA LEU A 14 -12.92 8.03 -0.15
C LEU A 14 -13.20 9.15 0.84
N THR A 15 -14.48 9.31 1.17
CA THR A 15 -14.97 10.26 2.16
C THR A 15 -15.01 9.65 3.57
N ARG A 16 -15.21 10.49 4.59
CA ARG A 16 -15.44 10.06 5.96
C ARG A 16 -16.70 9.19 6.06
N GLU A 17 -17.75 9.54 5.32
CA GLU A 17 -18.99 8.75 5.26
C GLU A 17 -18.72 7.30 4.80
N ASP A 18 -17.89 7.11 3.78
CA ASP A 18 -17.60 5.77 3.24
C ASP A 18 -16.89 4.88 4.26
N ILE A 19 -15.93 5.44 5.00
CA ILE A 19 -15.23 4.73 6.07
C ILE A 19 -16.18 4.46 7.24
N LEU A 20 -17.03 5.42 7.61
CA LEU A 20 -18.01 5.24 8.68
C LEU A 20 -19.04 4.14 8.35
N LYS A 21 -19.48 4.04 7.08
CA LYS A 21 -20.35 2.93 6.63
C LYS A 21 -19.68 1.59 6.84
N CYS A 22 -18.41 1.45 6.45
CA CYS A 22 -17.64 0.24 6.70
C CYS A 22 -17.56 -0.10 8.20
N ILE A 23 -17.32 0.90 9.04
CA ILE A 23 -17.27 0.68 10.50
C ILE A 23 -18.64 0.23 11.04
N GLN A 24 -19.73 0.81 10.55
CA GLN A 24 -21.10 0.44 10.92
C GLN A 24 -21.48 -0.97 10.43
N ASP A 25 -20.96 -1.40 9.29
CA ASP A 25 -21.11 -2.77 8.77
C ASP A 25 -20.36 -3.82 9.62
N GLY A 26 -19.57 -3.38 10.60
CA GLY A 26 -18.95 -4.22 11.62
C GLY A 26 -17.47 -4.52 11.38
N TYR A 27 -16.82 -3.87 10.41
CA TYR A 27 -15.36 -3.97 10.26
C TYR A 27 -14.65 -3.32 11.44
N ARG A 28 -13.68 -4.03 12.02
CA ARG A 28 -12.99 -3.62 13.26
C ARG A 28 -11.52 -3.31 13.04
N THR A 29 -10.93 -3.79 11.95
CA THR A 29 -9.51 -3.64 11.69
C THR A 29 -9.26 -2.78 10.46
N ILE A 30 -8.11 -2.10 10.45
CA ILE A 30 -7.67 -1.31 9.29
C ILE A 30 -7.45 -2.22 8.08
N ASP A 31 -7.02 -3.47 8.27
CA ASP A 31 -6.80 -4.40 7.16
C ASP A 31 -8.11 -4.84 6.49
N GLU A 32 -9.19 -5.02 7.26
CA GLU A 32 -10.54 -5.26 6.71
C GLU A 32 -11.02 -4.07 5.88
N ILE A 33 -10.96 -2.87 6.44
CA ILE A 33 -11.34 -1.64 5.73
C ILE A 33 -10.51 -1.48 4.45
N LYS A 34 -9.20 -1.72 4.54
CA LYS A 34 -8.26 -1.70 3.41
C LYS A 34 -8.64 -2.71 2.33
N ARG A 35 -9.08 -3.92 2.67
CA ARG A 35 -9.48 -4.95 1.68
C ARG A 35 -10.75 -4.57 0.93
N VAL A 36 -11.71 -3.95 1.61
CA VAL A 36 -13.01 -3.58 1.02
C VAL A 36 -12.90 -2.29 0.22
N THR A 37 -12.30 -1.25 0.80
CA THR A 37 -12.29 0.11 0.23
C THR A 37 -11.03 0.45 -0.54
N ARG A 38 -9.99 -0.41 -0.49
CA ARG A 38 -8.63 -0.13 -0.98
C ARG A 38 -7.93 1.05 -0.32
N ALA A 39 -8.49 1.60 0.76
CA ALA A 39 -7.86 2.68 1.51
C ALA A 39 -6.43 2.29 1.96
N GLY A 40 -5.45 3.05 1.48
CA GLY A 40 -4.03 2.82 1.77
C GLY A 40 -3.28 1.93 0.78
N MET A 41 -3.94 1.44 -0.28
CA MET A 41 -3.28 0.72 -1.38
C MET A 41 -2.82 1.63 -2.53
N GLY A 42 -3.20 2.91 -2.52
CA GLY A 42 -2.76 3.88 -3.53
C GLY A 42 -1.26 4.21 -3.48
N PRO A 43 -0.78 5.13 -4.33
CA PRO A 43 0.65 5.50 -4.42
C PRO A 43 1.20 6.06 -3.10
N CYS A 44 0.32 6.61 -2.27
CA CYS A 44 0.63 7.10 -0.94
C CYS A 44 0.90 5.99 0.10
N GLN A 45 0.60 4.72 -0.19
CA GLN A 45 0.80 3.56 0.72
C GLN A 45 0.26 3.81 2.14
N GLY A 46 -0.90 4.45 2.25
CA GLY A 46 -1.56 4.69 3.54
C GLY A 46 -0.95 5.79 4.42
N ARG A 47 0.05 6.55 3.94
CA ARG A 47 0.72 7.60 4.74
C ARG A 47 -0.22 8.66 5.32
N THR A 48 -1.26 9.03 4.57
CA THR A 48 -2.24 10.04 5.01
C THR A 48 -3.44 9.39 5.68
N CYS A 49 -4.07 8.41 5.05
CA CYS A 49 -5.37 7.90 5.47
C CYS A 49 -5.30 6.89 6.64
N ARG A 50 -4.19 6.14 6.83
CA ARG A 50 -4.18 5.05 7.83
C ARG A 50 -4.47 5.53 9.26
N MET A 51 -3.86 6.65 9.65
CA MET A 51 -4.00 7.19 11.01
C MET A 51 -5.37 7.80 11.22
N LEU A 52 -5.94 8.40 10.18
CA LEU A 52 -7.29 8.94 10.24
C LEU A 52 -8.32 7.82 10.39
N ILE A 53 -8.17 6.72 9.63
CA ILE A 53 -9.03 5.53 9.76
C ILE A 53 -8.87 4.91 11.15
N ALA A 54 -7.64 4.84 11.69
CA ALA A 54 -7.41 4.37 13.06
C ALA A 54 -8.12 5.23 14.11
N GLN A 55 -8.13 6.56 13.93
CA GLN A 55 -8.84 7.49 14.80
C GLN A 55 -10.37 7.34 14.71
N GLU A 56 -10.92 7.12 13.52
CA GLU A 56 -12.35 6.84 13.36
C GLU A 56 -12.76 5.53 14.03
N LEU A 57 -11.95 4.47 13.88
CA LEU A 57 -12.16 3.19 14.56
C LEU A 57 -12.10 3.35 16.10
N SER A 58 -11.08 4.05 16.60
CA SER A 58 -10.92 4.32 18.03
C SER A 58 -12.09 5.14 18.59
N SER A 59 -12.54 6.17 17.84
CA SER A 59 -13.67 7.02 18.24
C SER A 59 -15.00 6.27 18.27
N TYR A 60 -15.23 5.40 17.27
CA TYR A 60 -16.47 4.63 17.17
C TYR A 60 -16.55 3.51 18.22
N TYR A 61 -15.49 2.71 18.36
CA TYR A 61 -15.45 1.59 19.30
C TYR A 61 -15.04 1.98 20.72
N LYS A 62 -14.65 3.24 20.95
CA LYS A 62 -14.15 3.77 22.23
C LYS A 62 -12.97 2.97 22.78
N LEU A 63 -12.12 2.48 21.88
CA LEU A 63 -10.90 1.74 22.21
C LEU A 63 -9.71 2.71 22.20
N PRO A 64 -8.71 2.53 23.07
CA PRO A 64 -7.47 3.30 22.95
C PRO A 64 -6.80 3.01 21.59
N LEU A 65 -6.15 4.03 21.01
CA LEU A 65 -5.47 3.90 19.70
C LEU A 65 -4.44 2.78 19.65
N GLU A 66 -3.84 2.43 20.80
CA GLU A 66 -2.88 1.33 20.94
C GLU A 66 -3.48 -0.04 20.64
N GLU A 67 -4.78 -0.23 20.88
CA GLU A 67 -5.48 -1.49 20.62
C GLU A 67 -5.91 -1.62 19.14
N VAL A 68 -5.84 -0.55 18.36
CA VAL A 68 -6.17 -0.58 16.94
C VAL A 68 -5.02 -1.22 16.15
N LEU A 69 -5.27 -2.41 15.60
CA LEU A 69 -4.27 -3.14 14.84
C LEU A 69 -3.86 -2.39 13.56
N MET A 70 -2.58 -2.06 13.49
CA MET A 70 -1.97 -1.35 12.36
C MET A 70 -1.47 -2.32 11.29
N PRO A 71 -1.57 -1.95 9.99
CA PRO A 71 -1.07 -2.79 8.90
C PRO A 71 0.46 -2.85 8.89
N THR A 72 1.01 -3.98 8.44
CA THR A 72 2.45 -4.20 8.36
C THR A 72 3.12 -3.28 7.34
N PHE A 73 4.28 -2.76 7.69
CA PHE A 73 5.12 -2.00 6.76
C PHE A 73 5.91 -2.94 5.85
N ARG A 74 5.94 -2.65 4.54
CA ARG A 74 6.66 -3.45 3.54
C ARG A 74 7.59 -2.52 2.73
N PRO A 75 8.85 -2.89 2.52
CA PRO A 75 9.71 -2.18 1.58
C PRO A 75 9.26 -2.43 0.12
N PRO A 76 9.52 -1.51 -0.82
CA PRO A 76 10.14 -0.19 -0.65
C PRO A 76 9.15 0.89 -0.16
N VAL A 77 9.63 1.84 0.66
CA VAL A 77 8.81 2.89 1.29
C VAL A 77 8.18 3.85 0.27
N LYS A 78 8.96 4.16 -0.77
CA LYS A 78 8.57 4.99 -1.90
C LYS A 78 8.63 4.09 -3.14
N PRO A 79 7.72 4.29 -4.11
CA PRO A 79 7.82 3.59 -5.37
C PRO A 79 9.16 3.96 -6.03
N ILE A 80 9.89 2.94 -6.46
CA ILE A 80 11.11 3.06 -7.26
C ILE A 80 10.79 2.54 -8.67
N SER A 81 11.47 3.05 -9.68
CA SER A 81 11.34 2.49 -11.02
C SER A 81 11.99 1.10 -11.07
N MET A 82 11.47 0.22 -11.91
CA MET A 82 12.08 -1.09 -12.14
C MET A 82 13.48 -0.96 -12.73
N GLY A 83 13.74 0.07 -13.56
CA GLY A 83 15.07 0.37 -14.08
C GLY A 83 16.06 0.67 -12.97
N ALA A 84 15.71 1.55 -12.01
CA ALA A 84 16.59 1.85 -10.89
C ALA A 84 16.90 0.62 -10.01
N LEU A 85 15.97 -0.33 -9.94
CA LEU A 85 16.21 -1.61 -9.25
C LEU A 85 17.13 -2.53 -10.05
N ALA A 86 17.01 -2.55 -11.38
CA ALA A 86 17.86 -3.34 -12.27
C ALA A 86 19.30 -2.77 -12.32
N ASP A 87 19.46 -1.45 -12.43
CA ASP A 87 20.75 -0.78 -12.43
C ASP A 87 21.51 -1.06 -11.12
N ALA A 88 20.81 -0.95 -9.98
CA ALA A 88 21.39 -1.27 -8.67
C ALA A 88 21.81 -2.75 -8.55
N TRP A 89 21.13 -3.66 -9.24
CA TRP A 89 21.52 -5.06 -9.28
C TRP A 89 22.80 -5.27 -10.10
N GLU A 90 22.90 -4.67 -11.29
CA GLU A 90 24.09 -4.76 -12.14
C GLU A 90 25.35 -4.23 -11.43
N GLU A 91 25.25 -3.12 -10.71
CA GLU A 91 26.35 -2.58 -9.88
C GLU A 91 26.79 -3.59 -8.80
N THR A 92 25.86 -4.24 -8.10
CA THR A 92 26.21 -5.24 -7.07
C THR A 92 26.83 -6.53 -7.62
N VAL A 93 26.49 -6.92 -8.86
CA VAL A 93 27.12 -8.08 -9.54
C VAL A 93 28.54 -7.75 -9.99
N GLN A 94 28.83 -6.49 -10.35
CA GLN A 94 30.18 -6.05 -10.72
C GLN A 94 31.16 -6.02 -9.55
N ASP A 95 30.66 -5.81 -8.32
CA ASP A 95 31.46 -5.81 -7.08
C ASP A 95 31.70 -7.23 -6.49
N GLY A 96 31.27 -8.30 -7.17
CA GLY A 96 31.74 -9.67 -6.93
C GLY A 96 31.06 -10.45 -5.79
N ASP A 97 29.84 -10.10 -5.38
CA ASP A 97 29.03 -10.97 -4.52
C ASP A 97 28.18 -11.91 -5.38
N GLU A 98 28.71 -13.12 -5.66
CA GLU A 98 28.04 -14.15 -6.47
C GLU A 98 26.81 -14.74 -5.74
N GLY A 99 25.74 -13.95 -5.66
CA GLY A 99 24.41 -14.41 -5.29
C GLY A 99 23.76 -15.19 -6.43
N SER A 100 23.73 -16.52 -6.30
CA SER A 100 23.36 -17.58 -7.27
C SER A 100 22.02 -17.53 -8.05
N TYR A 101 21.37 -16.39 -8.26
CA TYR A 101 20.19 -16.36 -9.15
C TYR A 101 20.64 -16.15 -10.59
N GLY A 102 20.46 -17.22 -11.39
CA GLY A 102 21.00 -17.37 -12.74
C GLY A 102 20.93 -16.12 -13.61
N SER A 103 22.00 -15.89 -14.35
CA SER A 103 22.17 -14.82 -15.33
C SER A 103 20.89 -14.59 -16.13
N TYR A 104 20.26 -13.43 -15.95
CA TYR A 104 19.28 -12.92 -16.89
C TYR A 104 19.97 -12.80 -18.25
N ASP A 105 19.56 -13.61 -19.22
CA ASP A 105 20.00 -13.52 -20.61
C ASP A 105 19.04 -12.58 -21.37
N PRO A 106 19.46 -11.35 -21.71
CA PRO A 106 18.60 -10.40 -22.42
C PRO A 106 18.21 -10.89 -23.81
N SER A 107 18.93 -11.88 -24.37
CA SER A 107 18.65 -12.43 -25.70
C SER A 107 17.41 -13.34 -25.73
N ALA A 108 16.95 -13.84 -24.57
CA ALA A 108 15.77 -14.70 -24.46
C ALA A 108 14.43 -13.99 -24.71
N THR A 109 14.41 -12.66 -24.78
CA THR A 109 13.19 -11.87 -25.08
C THR A 109 12.96 -11.63 -26.58
N LYS A 110 13.90 -12.02 -27.45
CA LYS A 110 13.71 -11.99 -28.91
C LYS A 110 13.04 -13.27 -29.40
N GLY A 111 11.74 -13.39 -29.19
CA GLY A 111 10.99 -14.54 -29.70
C GLY A 111 9.49 -14.29 -29.78
N GLY A 112 9.02 -13.99 -31.00
CA GLY A 112 7.63 -14.24 -31.41
C GLY A 112 6.74 -13.00 -31.47
N GLY A 113 6.76 -12.31 -32.62
CA GLY A 113 5.61 -11.54 -33.05
C GLY A 113 4.40 -12.47 -33.14
N CYS A 114 3.31 -12.07 -32.50
CA CYS A 114 2.00 -12.66 -32.72
C CYS A 114 1.45 -12.07 -34.02
N GLU A 115 1.51 -12.86 -35.09
CA GLU A 115 0.58 -12.78 -36.22
C GLU A 115 -0.55 -13.79 -36.00
#